data_AF-A0AAE4AVX6-F1
#
_entry.id   AF-A0AAE4AVX6-F1
#
_cell.length_a   1.000
_cell.length_b   1.000
_cell.length_c   1.000
_cell.angle_alpha   90.00
_cell.angle_beta   90.00
_cell.angle_gamma   90.00
#
_symmetry.space_group_name_H-M   'P 1'
#
loop_
_entity.id
_entity.type
_entity.pdbx_description
1 polymer ?
#
loop_
_entity_poly.entity_id
_entity_poly.type
_entity_poly.pdbx_seq_one_letter_code
_entity_poly.pdbx_strand_id
1 'polypeptide(L)'
;MSPQADLRSSTLDIAEVAARSGLSVSALRYYEEKGLIASSGRKGLRRQFTADVLERLALVAIGRDAGFTLDEIAGMFGPDGEPAIDRALLRMRADDLDRTVRRLTVLRDGLRHAAACPAPRHLDCPTFRRIMTRAMRPRPASR
;
A
#
# COMPACT_ATOMS: atom_id res chain seq x y z
N MET A 1 -5.05 21.69 -37.23
CA MET A 1 -4.91 22.40 -35.95
C MET A 1 -5.93 21.80 -34.98
N SER A 2 -5.53 20.76 -34.25
CA SER A 2 -6.40 20.10 -33.26
C SER A 2 -5.88 20.47 -31.87
N PRO A 3 -6.73 20.99 -30.95
CA PRO A 3 -6.30 21.33 -29.61
C PRO A 3 -6.37 20.07 -28.73
N GLN A 4 -5.26 19.34 -28.67
CA GLN A 4 -5.02 18.30 -27.65
C GLN A 4 -3.92 18.80 -26.70
N ALA A 5 -4.23 19.83 -25.91
CA ALA A 5 -3.35 20.30 -24.85
C ALA A 5 -4.20 21.06 -23.82
N ASP A 6 -4.85 20.36 -22.89
CA ASP A 6 -5.34 21.04 -21.67
C ASP A 6 -5.68 20.13 -20.47
N LEU A 7 -5.76 18.79 -20.61
CA LEU A 7 -6.01 17.91 -19.46
C LEU A 7 -4.75 17.58 -18.61
N ARG A 8 -3.56 18.07 -18.98
CA ARG A 8 -2.30 17.82 -18.25
C ARG A 8 -1.69 19.05 -17.55
N SER A 9 -2.37 20.20 -17.56
CA SER A 9 -1.84 21.47 -17.04
C SER A 9 -2.54 22.01 -15.79
N SER A 10 -3.36 21.22 -15.10
CA SER A 10 -3.97 21.68 -13.84
C SER A 10 -2.98 21.53 -12.69
N THR A 11 -2.44 22.66 -12.21
CA THR A 11 -1.71 22.70 -10.94
C THR A 11 -2.68 22.67 -9.76
N LEU A 12 -2.35 21.86 -8.76
CA LEU A 12 -3.13 21.69 -7.54
C LEU A 12 -2.37 22.33 -6.37
N ASP A 13 -3.07 23.01 -5.49
CA ASP A 13 -2.45 23.42 -4.23
C ASP A 13 -2.50 22.29 -3.19
N ILE A 14 -1.71 22.42 -2.12
CA ILE A 14 -1.62 21.37 -1.10
C ILE A 14 -2.95 21.05 -0.41
N ALA A 15 -3.90 21.99 -0.34
CA ALA A 15 -5.20 21.75 0.27
C ALA A 15 -6.10 20.93 -0.68
N GLU A 16 -6.03 21.21 -1.98
CA GLU A 16 -6.73 20.43 -3.01
C GLU A 16 -6.18 19.00 -3.07
N VAL A 17 -4.85 18.83 -3.00
CA VAL A 17 -4.23 17.50 -2.93
C VAL A 17 -4.68 16.76 -1.66
N ALA A 18 -4.74 17.44 -0.51
CA ALA A 18 -5.22 16.84 0.74
C ALA A 18 -6.68 16.39 0.63
N ALA A 19 -7.56 17.24 0.09
CA ALA A 19 -8.97 16.91 -0.10
C ALA A 19 -9.18 15.70 -1.03
N ARG A 20 -8.43 15.62 -2.14
CA ARG A 20 -8.56 14.54 -3.12
C ARG A 20 -7.90 13.23 -2.69
N SER A 21 -6.77 13.30 -2.00
CA SER A 21 -6.04 12.12 -1.53
C SER A 21 -6.55 11.56 -0.19
N GLY A 22 -7.31 12.37 0.57
CA GLY A 22 -7.71 12.04 1.93
C GLY A 22 -6.58 12.12 2.96
N LEU A 23 -5.37 12.54 2.55
CA LEU A 23 -4.23 12.72 3.43
C LEU A 23 -4.24 14.10 4.10
N SER A 24 -3.73 14.18 5.31
CA SER A 24 -3.53 15.46 5.97
C SER A 24 -2.44 16.29 5.27
N VAL A 25 -2.54 17.62 5.38
CA VAL A 25 -1.49 18.53 4.87
C VAL A 25 -0.13 18.23 5.52
N SER A 26 -0.10 17.81 6.79
CA SER A 26 1.14 17.40 7.46
C SER A 26 1.72 16.12 6.86
N ALA A 27 0.90 15.14 6.51
CA ALA A 27 1.35 13.93 5.82
C ALA A 27 1.92 14.25 4.44
N LEU A 28 1.27 15.13 3.67
CA LEU A 28 1.79 15.57 2.37
C LEU A 28 3.14 16.28 2.48
N ARG A 29 3.31 17.16 3.47
CA ARG A 29 4.62 17.80 3.73
C ARG A 29 5.69 16.79 4.09
N TYR A 30 5.35 15.81 4.92
CA TYR A 30 6.26 14.74 5.30
C TYR A 30 6.64 13.86 4.10
N TYR A 31 5.69 13.57 3.20
CA TYR A 31 5.96 12.80 1.98
C TYR A 31 6.85 13.59 1.01
N GLU A 32 6.65 14.90 0.92
CA GLU A 32 7.53 15.77 0.15
C GLU A 32 8.95 15.79 0.73
N GLU A 33 9.10 15.89 2.06
CA GLU A 33 10.40 15.81 2.74
C GLU A 33 11.10 14.47 2.50
N LYS A 34 10.33 13.37 2.43
CA LYS A 34 10.82 12.03 2.08
C LYS A 34 11.09 11.83 0.57
N GLY A 35 10.84 12.84 -0.27
CA GLY A 35 11.04 12.75 -1.73
C GLY A 35 9.99 11.88 -2.45
N LEU A 36 8.92 11.50 -1.75
CA LEU A 36 7.84 10.68 -2.32
C LEU A 36 6.93 11.48 -3.24
N ILE A 37 6.88 12.79 -3.08
CA ILE A 37 6.23 13.74 -3.98
C ILE A 37 7.11 15.00 -4.06
N ALA A 38 6.91 15.82 -5.08
CA ALA A 38 7.64 17.08 -5.21
C ALA A 38 6.67 18.20 -5.61
N SER A 39 6.78 19.36 -4.97
CA SER A 39 6.08 20.55 -5.45
C SER A 39 6.73 21.06 -6.73
N SER A 40 5.90 21.47 -7.71
CA SER A 40 6.34 22.10 -8.96
C SER A 40 6.62 23.60 -8.80
N GLY A 41 6.33 24.16 -7.62
CA GLY A 41 6.57 25.55 -7.30
C GLY A 41 5.68 26.05 -6.17
N ARG A 42 5.46 27.36 -6.13
CA ARG A 42 4.60 28.03 -5.15
C ARG A 42 3.74 29.11 -5.79
N LYS A 43 2.53 29.29 -5.26
CA LYS A 43 1.67 30.45 -5.50
C LYS A 43 1.51 31.20 -4.18
N GLY A 44 2.31 32.26 -4.00
CA GLY A 44 2.50 32.90 -2.70
C GLY A 44 3.11 31.93 -1.69
N LEU A 45 2.44 31.73 -0.55
CA LEU A 45 2.88 30.79 0.50
C LEU A 45 2.42 29.33 0.28
N ARG A 46 1.59 29.07 -0.74
CA ARG A 46 1.01 27.74 -0.99
C ARG A 46 1.86 26.97 -2.00
N ARG A 47 2.29 25.77 -1.62
CA ARG A 47 2.92 24.80 -2.54
C ARG A 47 1.96 24.44 -3.66
N GLN A 48 2.50 24.27 -4.85
CA GLN A 48 1.81 23.81 -6.05
C GLN A 48 2.36 22.46 -6.44
N PHE A 49 1.48 21.57 -6.90
CA PHE A 49 1.80 20.25 -7.39
C PHE A 49 1.22 20.09 -8.79
N THR A 50 1.88 19.31 -9.62
CA THR A 50 1.33 18.84 -10.89
C THR A 50 0.27 17.77 -10.62
N ALA A 51 -0.64 17.55 -11.57
CA ALA A 51 -1.78 16.65 -11.37
C ALA A 51 -1.38 15.18 -11.11
N ASP A 52 -0.22 14.74 -11.61
CA ASP A 52 0.35 13.40 -11.41
C ASP A 52 0.71 13.12 -9.94
N VAL A 53 0.74 14.13 -9.07
CA VAL A 53 0.95 13.93 -7.64
C VAL A 53 -0.06 12.95 -7.04
N LEU A 54 -1.30 12.93 -7.54
CA LEU A 54 -2.34 12.02 -7.05
C LEU A 54 -2.05 10.57 -7.44
N GLU A 55 -1.55 10.34 -8.65
CA GLU A 55 -1.11 9.01 -9.11
C GLU A 55 0.08 8.53 -8.27
N ARG A 56 1.03 9.43 -8.00
CA ARG A 56 2.19 9.14 -7.16
C ARG A 56 1.78 8.80 -5.73
N LEU A 57 0.83 9.54 -5.14
CA LEU A 57 0.27 9.24 -3.82
C LEU A 57 -0.47 7.89 -3.79
N ALA A 58 -1.18 7.53 -4.86
CA ALA A 58 -1.81 6.22 -4.97
C ALA A 58 -0.78 5.08 -4.99
N LEU A 59 0.34 5.26 -5.69
CA LEU A 59 1.46 4.30 -5.67
C LEU A 59 2.08 4.17 -4.28
N VAL A 60 2.27 5.29 -3.57
CA VAL A 60 2.74 5.27 -2.18
C VAL A 60 1.77 4.50 -1.29
N ALA A 61 0.45 4.71 -1.45
CA ALA A 61 -0.56 3.98 -0.69
C ALA A 61 -0.48 2.46 -0.94
N ILE A 62 -0.41 2.04 -2.22
CA ILE A 62 -0.27 0.63 -2.60
C ILE A 62 1.02 0.03 -2.01
N GLY A 63 2.14 0.75 -2.09
CA GLY A 63 3.41 0.30 -1.50
C GLY A 63 3.30 0.11 0.01
N ARG A 64 2.67 1.04 0.72
CA ARG A 64 2.47 0.90 2.18
C ARG A 64 1.59 -0.30 2.51
N ASP A 65 0.51 -0.52 1.77
CA ASP A 65 -0.40 -1.66 1.96
C ASP A 65 0.28 -3.00 1.65
N ALA A 66 1.22 -3.01 0.70
CA ALA A 66 2.08 -4.16 0.39
C ALA A 66 3.20 -4.36 1.43
N GLY A 67 3.30 -3.51 2.45
CA GLY A 67 4.25 -3.63 3.55
C GLY A 67 5.62 -3.01 3.28
N PHE A 68 5.74 -2.11 2.30
CA PHE A 68 6.94 -1.31 2.10
C PHE A 68 7.02 -0.14 3.09
N THR A 69 8.23 0.20 3.52
CA THR A 69 8.48 1.43 4.26
C THR A 69 8.49 2.62 3.30
N LEU A 70 8.29 3.83 3.84
CA LEU A 70 8.36 5.05 3.02
C LEU A 70 9.73 5.24 2.38
N ASP A 71 10.80 4.81 3.05
CA ASP A 71 12.17 4.94 2.52
C ASP A 71 12.42 3.94 1.36
N GLU A 72 11.89 2.73 1.47
CA GLU A 72 11.91 1.75 0.37
C GLU A 72 11.13 2.27 -0.86
N ILE A 73 9.96 2.88 -0.64
CA ILE A 73 9.16 3.46 -1.72
C ILE A 73 9.87 4.68 -2.32
N ALA A 74 10.47 5.55 -1.50
CA ALA A 74 11.22 6.71 -1.96
C ALA A 74 12.40 6.29 -2.86
N GLY A 75 13.09 5.21 -2.49
CA GLY A 75 14.15 4.60 -3.28
C GLY A 75 13.70 4.16 -4.68
N MET A 76 12.42 3.84 -4.88
CA MET A 76 11.89 3.42 -6.19
C MET A 76 11.68 4.57 -7.17
N PHE A 77 11.58 5.82 -6.70
CA PHE A 77 11.29 6.97 -7.57
C PHE A 77 12.52 7.59 -8.23
N GLY A 78 13.73 7.14 -7.86
CA GLY A 78 15.02 7.52 -8.45
C GLY A 78 15.31 9.02 -8.53
N PRO A 79 16.56 9.40 -8.87
CA PRO A 79 16.87 10.77 -9.25
C PRO A 79 16.17 11.10 -10.57
N ASP A 80 15.74 12.36 -10.73
CA ASP A 80 15.15 12.90 -11.95
C ASP A 80 13.82 12.27 -12.43
N GLY A 81 13.18 11.46 -11.57
CA GLY A 81 11.89 10.81 -11.85
C GLY A 81 12.00 9.49 -12.61
N GLU A 82 13.21 8.99 -12.85
CA GLU A 82 13.42 7.68 -13.46
C GLU A 82 13.22 6.56 -12.42
N PRO A 83 12.40 5.54 -12.69
CA PRO A 83 12.12 4.49 -11.72
C PRO A 83 13.38 3.66 -11.37
N ALA A 84 13.83 3.72 -10.12
CA ALA A 84 14.88 2.88 -9.57
C ALA A 84 14.29 1.64 -8.88
N ILE A 85 13.58 0.82 -9.66
CA ILE A 85 12.81 -0.31 -9.15
C ILE A 85 13.74 -1.51 -8.85
N ASP A 86 13.93 -1.82 -7.57
CA ASP A 86 14.53 -3.09 -7.15
C ASP A 86 13.53 -4.24 -7.32
N ARG A 87 13.66 -4.95 -8.45
CA ARG A 87 12.83 -6.10 -8.81
C ARG A 87 12.98 -7.27 -7.82
N ALA A 88 14.14 -7.41 -7.17
CA ALA A 88 14.34 -8.47 -6.18
C ALA A 88 13.58 -8.16 -4.89
N LEU A 89 13.62 -6.90 -4.43
CA LEU A 89 12.84 -6.44 -3.29
C LEU A 89 11.33 -6.59 -3.54
N LEU A 90 10.84 -6.22 -4.73
CA LEU A 90 9.44 -6.43 -5.10
C LEU A 90 9.03 -7.91 -5.02
N ARG A 91 9.87 -8.81 -5.54
CA ARG A 91 9.59 -10.24 -5.52
C ARG A 91 9.59 -10.80 -4.10
N MET A 92 10.53 -10.38 -3.26
CA MET A 92 10.56 -10.75 -1.85
C MET A 92 9.28 -10.32 -1.12
N ARG A 93 8.79 -9.10 -1.36
CA ARG A 93 7.54 -8.62 -0.76
C ARG A 93 6.31 -9.34 -1.30
N ALA A 94 6.28 -9.70 -2.59
CA ALA A 94 5.25 -10.57 -3.12
C ALA A 94 5.23 -11.94 -2.43
N ASP A 95 6.40 -12.56 -2.20
CA ASP A 95 6.49 -13.83 -1.46
C ASP A 95 6.00 -13.70 0.00
N ASP A 96 6.24 -12.56 0.65
CA ASP A 96 5.69 -12.25 1.98
C ASP A 96 4.17 -12.10 1.99
N LEU A 97 3.61 -11.45 0.97
CA LEU A 97 2.17 -11.35 0.78
C LEU A 97 1.55 -12.73 0.56
N ASP A 98 2.16 -13.58 -0.27
CA ASP A 98 1.72 -14.96 -0.49
C ASP A 98 1.69 -15.78 0.80
N ARG A 99 2.72 -15.64 1.65
CA ARG A 99 2.74 -16.27 3.00
C ARG A 99 1.55 -15.79 3.83
N THR A 100 1.27 -14.49 3.80
CA THR A 100 0.16 -13.86 4.54
C THR A 100 -1.20 -14.34 4.02
N VAL A 101 -1.40 -14.37 2.70
CA VAL A 101 -2.62 -14.86 2.04
C VAL A 101 -2.91 -16.32 2.42
N ARG A 102 -1.89 -17.19 2.40
CA ARG A 102 -2.05 -18.60 2.81
C ARG A 102 -2.52 -18.71 4.25
N ARG A 103 -1.94 -17.92 5.17
CA ARG A 103 -2.36 -17.90 6.58
C ARG A 103 -3.79 -17.40 6.75
N LEU A 104 -4.13 -16.27 6.13
CA LEU A 104 -5.48 -15.70 6.21
C LEU A 104 -6.53 -16.63 5.61
N THR A 105 -6.18 -17.36 4.55
CA THR A 105 -7.04 -18.39 3.95
C THR A 105 -7.35 -19.51 4.95
N VAL A 106 -6.33 -20.07 5.62
CA VAL A 106 -6.53 -21.10 6.65
C VAL A 106 -7.42 -20.60 7.79
N LEU A 107 -7.19 -19.37 8.26
CA LEU A 107 -8.01 -18.76 9.33
C LEU A 107 -9.46 -18.56 8.90
N ARG A 108 -9.68 -17.97 7.72
CA ARG A 108 -11.01 -17.77 7.12
C ARG A 108 -11.75 -19.10 6.99
N ASP A 109 -11.08 -20.12 6.48
CA ASP A 109 -11.69 -21.44 6.28
C ASP A 109 -12.04 -22.10 7.62
N GLY A 110 -11.22 -21.88 8.66
CA GLY A 110 -11.54 -22.27 10.04
C GLY A 110 -12.78 -21.57 10.59
N LEU A 111 -12.90 -20.25 10.41
CA LEU A 111 -14.08 -19.48 10.84
C LEU A 111 -15.35 -19.93 10.11
N ARG A 112 -15.27 -20.11 8.78
CA ARG A 112 -16.40 -20.63 7.97
C ARG A 112 -16.82 -22.02 8.42
N HIS A 113 -15.85 -22.90 8.70
CA HIS A 113 -16.14 -24.24 9.18
C HIS A 113 -16.80 -24.21 10.56
N ALA A 114 -16.29 -23.43 11.51
CA ALA A 114 -16.87 -23.31 12.85
C ALA A 114 -18.33 -22.84 12.80
N ALA A 115 -18.65 -21.90 11.90
CA ALA A 115 -20.00 -21.37 11.75
C ALA A 115 -21.02 -22.38 11.19
N ALA A 116 -20.58 -23.35 10.38
CA ALA A 116 -21.44 -24.34 9.73
C ALA A 116 -21.32 -25.75 10.31
N CYS A 117 -20.53 -25.93 11.38
CA CYS A 117 -20.25 -27.25 11.92
C CYS A 117 -21.48 -27.83 12.62
N PRO A 118 -21.96 -29.03 12.27
CA PRO A 118 -23.09 -29.66 12.96
C PRO A 118 -22.70 -30.25 14.32
N ALA A 119 -21.41 -30.22 14.69
CA ALA A 119 -20.96 -30.76 15.97
C ALA A 119 -21.50 -29.92 17.15
N PRO A 120 -21.95 -30.55 18.25
CA PRO A 120 -22.44 -29.82 19.43
C PRO A 120 -21.40 -28.86 20.03
N ARG A 121 -20.11 -29.20 19.89
CA ARG A 121 -19.00 -28.30 20.16
C ARG A 121 -17.99 -28.39 19.01
N HIS A 122 -17.61 -27.24 18.46
CA HIS A 122 -16.65 -27.15 17.37
C HIS A 122 -15.26 -27.73 17.74
N LEU A 123 -14.88 -27.71 19.02
CA LEU A 123 -13.64 -28.30 19.52
C LEU A 123 -13.60 -29.84 19.45
N ASP A 124 -14.75 -30.49 19.31
CA ASP A 124 -14.85 -31.94 19.11
C ASP A 124 -14.79 -32.30 17.63
N CYS A 125 -14.89 -31.32 16.72
CA CYS A 125 -14.80 -31.55 15.29
C CYS A 125 -13.35 -31.81 14.86
N PRO A 126 -13.04 -32.99 14.28
CA PRO A 126 -11.67 -33.30 13.85
C PRO A 126 -11.18 -32.37 12.74
N THR A 127 -12.07 -31.88 11.88
CA THR A 127 -11.77 -30.90 10.83
C THR A 127 -11.36 -29.56 11.44
N PHE A 128 -12.14 -29.04 12.38
CA PHE A 128 -11.81 -27.79 13.06
C PHE A 128 -10.49 -27.86 13.82
N ARG A 129 -10.23 -28.97 14.54
CA ARG A 129 -8.96 -29.20 15.24
C ARG A 129 -7.76 -29.19 14.29
N ARG A 130 -7.86 -29.84 13.12
CA ARG A 130 -6.79 -29.82 12.09
C ARG A 130 -6.52 -28.40 11.57
N ILE A 131 -7.57 -27.61 11.35
CA ILE A 131 -7.42 -26.21 10.92
C ILE A 131 -6.72 -25.39 12.00
N MET A 132 -7.14 -25.51 13.27
CA MET A 132 -6.51 -24.86 14.41
C MET A 132 -5.01 -25.18 14.53
N THR A 133 -4.63 -26.46 14.43
CA THR A 133 -3.22 -26.88 14.49
C THR A 133 -2.39 -26.30 13.34
N ARG A 134 -2.97 -26.16 12.15
CA ARG A 134 -2.27 -25.54 11.00
C ARG A 134 -2.13 -24.03 11.17
N ALA A 135 -3.14 -23.36 11.74
CA ALA A 135 -3.14 -21.92 11.98
C ALA A 135 -2.15 -21.48 13.09
N MET A 136 -1.93 -22.32 14.11
CA MET A 136 -1.04 -22.03 15.24
C MET A 136 0.46 -22.21 14.96
N ARG A 137 0.86 -22.66 13.76
CA ARG A 137 2.29 -22.80 13.44
C ARG A 137 2.96 -21.41 13.41
N PRO A 138 4.02 -21.18 14.21
CA PRO A 138 4.68 -19.89 14.30
C PRO A 138 5.29 -19.50 12.94
N ARG A 139 5.32 -18.19 12.66
CA ARG A 139 6.08 -17.65 11.52
C ARG A 139 7.56 -17.98 11.75
N PRO A 140 8.30 -18.52 10.77
CA PRO A 140 9.75 -18.38 10.81
C PRO A 140 10.06 -16.88 10.84
N ALA A 141 11.00 -16.46 11.70
CA ALA A 141 11.42 -15.07 11.76
C ALA A 141 11.97 -14.66 10.38
N SER A 142 11.45 -13.57 9.83
CA SER A 142 12.04 -12.93 8.66
C SER A 142 13.40 -12.37 9.09
N ARG A 143 14.47 -12.90 8.50
CA ARG A 143 15.82 -12.33 8.57
C ARG A 143 15.89 -11.04 7.76
#